data_AF-A0A963GCT8-F1
#
_entry.id   AF-A0A963GCT8-F1
#
_cell.length_a   1.000
_cell.length_b   1.000
_cell.length_c   1.000
_cell.angle_alpha   90.00
_cell.angle_beta   90.00
_cell.angle_gamma   90.00
#
_symmetry.space_group_name_H-M   'P 1'
#
loop_
_entity.id
_entity.type
_entity.pdbx_description
1 polymer ?
#
loop_
_entity_poly.entity_id
_entity_poly.type
_entity_poly.pdbx_seq_one_letter_code
_entity_poly.pdbx_strand_id
1 'polypeptide(L)'
;DPNIREPGDGGRGHYRNISLLNVWAHAPFMHNNAIGPELCGNPANKANDFYGQRPRYVDGSNIRLLPRDQQPACFQYDPSVSGRFELFKRSMDALLNPAKRIPKVTLLNEDVTMRIGPKLWDGTDREKLLGFQLTIPHEIDGRGVTAGTLGNFQHKEFVVDLVRAKTEPKALAPDLEKRFGAETGKKVLADLKAIVGEVTKPNGLVDALKARPYLVKQVYSACTAEIENEGHRFGEDLSDADKKALTAFLATL
;
A
#
# COMPACT_ATOMS: atom_id res chain seq x y z
N ASP A 1 1.39 5.94 -28.95
CA ASP A 1 0.72 4.68 -28.59
C ASP A 1 0.11 4.89 -27.19
N PRO A 2 -1.13 4.48 -26.86
CA PRO A 2 -1.85 5.00 -25.68
C PRO A 2 -2.20 4.04 -24.51
N ASN A 3 -1.64 2.86 -24.20
CA ASN A 3 -0.40 2.11 -24.44
C ASN A 3 0.91 2.70 -23.86
N ILE A 4 1.30 3.95 -24.12
CA ILE A 4 2.35 4.63 -23.33
C ILE A 4 1.65 5.49 -22.29
N ARG A 5 1.53 4.92 -21.09
CA ARG A 5 0.93 5.53 -19.90
C ARG A 5 2.00 5.59 -18.82
N GLU A 6 2.07 6.70 -18.10
CA GLU A 6 2.79 6.77 -16.83
C GLU A 6 1.90 6.32 -15.65
N PRO A 7 2.51 5.95 -14.49
CA PRO A 7 1.77 5.57 -13.28
C PRO A 7 1.00 6.76 -12.68
N GLY A 8 -0.19 7.00 -13.22
CA GLY A 8 -1.12 8.08 -12.88
C GLY A 8 -2.11 8.39 -14.00
N ASP A 9 -1.74 8.10 -15.25
CA ASP A 9 -2.34 8.63 -16.47
C ASP A 9 -3.59 7.85 -16.95
N GLY A 10 -4.65 7.87 -16.13
CA GLY A 10 -5.99 7.35 -16.48
C GLY A 10 -6.14 5.82 -16.64
N GLY A 11 -5.10 5.02 -16.35
CA GLY A 11 -5.12 3.55 -16.47
C GLY A 11 -4.75 2.82 -15.17
N ARG A 12 -5.01 1.49 -15.11
CA ARG A 12 -4.66 0.52 -14.02
C ARG A 12 -4.30 1.17 -12.67
N GLY A 13 -5.31 1.55 -11.90
CA GLY A 13 -5.18 2.24 -10.61
C GLY A 13 -6.39 3.13 -10.31
N HIS A 14 -7.06 3.60 -11.37
CA HIS A 14 -8.33 4.30 -11.30
C HIS A 14 -9.48 3.35 -10.94
N TYR A 15 -10.22 3.70 -9.88
CA TYR A 15 -11.44 3.00 -9.48
C TYR A 15 -12.64 3.58 -10.24
N ARG A 16 -13.72 2.78 -10.38
CA ARG A 16 -14.98 3.29 -10.93
C ARG A 16 -15.60 4.31 -9.97
N ASN A 17 -16.23 5.35 -10.51
CA ASN A 17 -17.06 6.26 -9.72
C ASN A 17 -18.11 5.46 -8.93
N ILE A 18 -18.17 5.69 -7.63
CA ILE A 18 -19.08 5.02 -6.71
C ILE A 18 -20.42 5.78 -6.71
N SER A 19 -21.55 5.06 -6.69
CA SER A 19 -22.85 5.70 -6.51
C SER A 19 -22.93 6.34 -5.12
N LEU A 20 -23.42 7.59 -5.04
CA LEU A 20 -23.65 8.26 -3.76
C LEU A 20 -25.03 7.95 -3.16
N LEU A 21 -25.87 7.16 -3.86
CA LEU A 21 -27.14 6.67 -3.32
C LEU A 21 -26.86 5.73 -2.14
N ASN A 22 -27.55 5.94 -1.01
CA ASN A 22 -27.34 5.29 0.27
C ASN A 22 -25.89 5.34 0.80
N VAL A 23 -25.10 6.36 0.42
CA VAL A 23 -23.70 6.51 0.92
C VAL A 23 -23.63 6.57 2.45
N TRP A 24 -24.69 7.07 3.10
CA TRP A 24 -24.86 7.07 4.56
C TRP A 24 -24.91 5.68 5.20
N ALA A 25 -25.22 4.63 4.43
CA ALA A 25 -25.27 3.25 4.90
C ALA A 25 -23.97 2.46 4.61
N HIS A 26 -22.99 3.07 3.93
CA HIS A 26 -21.83 2.39 3.35
C HIS A 26 -20.47 2.99 3.75
N ALA A 27 -20.41 3.72 4.86
CA ALA A 27 -19.17 4.17 5.48
C ALA A 27 -18.46 3.01 6.25
N PRO A 28 -17.11 3.05 6.46
CA PRO A 28 -16.14 4.06 6.02
C PRO A 28 -15.97 4.16 4.50
N PHE A 29 -15.34 5.23 4.02
CA PHE A 29 -15.26 5.51 2.58
C PHE A 29 -13.93 5.11 1.93
N MET A 30 -13.94 5.21 0.59
CA MET A 30 -12.92 4.75 -0.36
C MET A 30 -12.85 3.23 -0.49
N HIS A 31 -12.27 2.75 -1.60
CA HIS A 31 -12.20 1.33 -1.97
C HIS A 31 -11.49 0.42 -0.94
N ASN A 32 -10.76 1.03 0.00
CA ASN A 32 -9.98 0.40 1.06
C ASN A 32 -10.56 0.65 2.47
N ASN A 33 -11.74 1.30 2.56
CA ASN A 33 -12.40 1.73 3.81
C ASN A 33 -11.51 2.60 4.72
N ALA A 34 -10.47 3.26 4.20
CA ALA A 34 -9.50 3.96 5.02
C ALA A 34 -10.01 5.31 5.57
N ILE A 35 -10.99 5.93 4.91
CA ILE A 35 -11.55 7.25 5.30
C ILE A 35 -12.72 7.07 6.27
N GLY A 36 -12.40 7.16 7.57
CA GLY A 36 -13.32 6.98 8.69
C GLY A 36 -12.59 6.36 9.89
N PRO A 37 -13.30 6.02 10.97
CA PRO A 37 -12.72 5.26 12.07
C PRO A 37 -12.39 3.81 11.63
N GLU A 38 -11.53 3.12 12.36
CA GLU A 38 -11.35 1.68 12.19
C GLU A 38 -12.55 0.92 12.74
N LEU A 39 -13.13 0.01 11.95
CA LEU A 39 -14.20 -0.85 12.43
C LEU A 39 -13.64 -2.00 13.25
N CYS A 40 -14.30 -2.33 14.37
CA CYS A 40 -14.10 -3.60 15.06
C CYS A 40 -15.42 -4.34 15.24
N GLY A 41 -15.34 -5.67 15.19
CA GLY A 41 -16.43 -6.56 15.61
C GLY A 41 -16.28 -6.97 17.07
N ASN A 42 -17.25 -7.75 17.56
CA ASN A 42 -17.13 -8.46 18.83
C ASN A 42 -17.15 -9.97 18.56
N PRO A 43 -16.04 -10.57 18.08
CA PRO A 43 -16.02 -11.98 17.71
C PRO A 43 -16.06 -12.89 18.94
N ALA A 44 -16.93 -13.91 18.90
CA ALA A 44 -17.08 -14.87 20.00
C ALA A 44 -15.75 -15.60 20.37
N ASN A 45 -14.85 -15.77 19.40
CA ASN A 45 -13.46 -16.14 19.64
C ASN A 45 -12.57 -14.89 19.59
N LYS A 46 -11.99 -14.50 20.74
CA LYS A 46 -11.08 -13.35 20.85
C LYS A 46 -9.80 -13.48 20.00
N ALA A 47 -9.37 -14.69 19.66
CA ALA A 47 -8.25 -14.90 18.74
C ALA A 47 -8.56 -14.39 17.32
N ASN A 48 -9.85 -14.32 16.95
CA ASN A 48 -10.31 -13.84 15.64
C ASN A 48 -10.61 -12.32 15.62
N ASP A 49 -10.23 -11.57 16.66
CA ASP A 49 -10.33 -10.10 16.65
C ASP A 49 -9.21 -9.45 15.83
N PHE A 50 -9.20 -9.76 14.53
CA PHE A 50 -8.21 -9.25 13.57
C PHE A 50 -8.26 -7.72 13.41
N TYR A 51 -9.27 -7.04 13.93
CA TYR A 51 -9.41 -5.60 13.87
C TYR A 51 -8.90 -4.91 15.14
N GLY A 52 -9.31 -5.36 16.33
CA GLY A 52 -8.75 -4.88 17.60
C GLY A 52 -7.26 -5.23 17.79
N GLN A 53 -6.78 -6.30 17.14
CA GLN A 53 -5.37 -6.71 17.19
C GLN A 53 -4.46 -6.01 16.16
N ARG A 54 -5.00 -5.23 15.19
CA ARG A 54 -4.22 -4.64 14.09
C ARG A 54 -4.21 -3.11 14.13
N PRO A 55 -3.35 -2.49 14.98
CA PRO A 55 -3.10 -1.06 14.90
C PRO A 55 -2.59 -0.69 13.50
N ARG A 56 -3.19 0.34 12.89
CA ARG A 56 -2.75 0.90 11.59
C ARG A 56 -2.38 2.38 11.66
N TYR A 57 -2.63 3.06 12.77
CA TYR A 57 -2.30 4.48 12.88
C TYR A 57 -0.80 4.67 13.13
N VAL A 58 -0.19 5.57 12.36
CA VAL A 58 1.26 5.82 12.37
C VAL A 58 1.59 7.29 12.58
N ASP A 59 2.79 7.55 13.09
CA ASP A 59 3.44 8.84 12.94
C ASP A 59 3.78 9.06 11.45
N GLY A 60 3.23 10.12 10.86
CA GLY A 60 3.39 10.42 9.43
C GLY A 60 4.81 10.76 9.00
N SER A 61 5.70 11.14 9.93
CA SER A 61 7.09 11.49 9.61
C SER A 61 7.95 10.26 9.31
N ASN A 62 7.85 9.24 10.17
CA ASN A 62 8.68 8.03 10.13
C ASN A 62 7.93 6.79 9.65
N ILE A 63 6.59 6.80 9.58
CA ILE A 63 5.72 5.65 9.25
C ILE A 63 6.01 4.47 10.20
N ARG A 64 5.93 4.78 11.50
CA ARG A 64 5.97 3.82 12.61
C ARG A 64 4.64 3.85 13.37
N LEU A 65 4.17 2.69 13.84
CA LEU A 65 2.93 2.60 14.63
C LEU A 65 2.99 3.53 15.85
N LEU A 66 1.90 4.28 16.08
CA LEU A 66 1.73 5.03 17.32
C LEU A 66 1.66 4.07 18.53
N PRO A 67 2.15 4.48 19.72
CA PRO A 67 1.97 3.77 20.98
C PRO A 67 0.51 3.33 21.23
N ARG A 68 0.29 2.24 21.98
CA ARG A 68 -1.05 1.66 22.16
C ARG A 68 -2.06 2.61 22.83
N ASP A 69 -1.57 3.49 23.69
CA ASP A 69 -2.30 4.59 24.34
C ASP A 69 -2.67 5.74 23.38
N GLN A 70 -2.01 5.81 22.22
CA GLN A 70 -2.21 6.83 21.18
C GLN A 70 -2.92 6.27 19.93
N GLN A 71 -3.14 4.96 19.84
CA GLN A 71 -4.02 4.36 18.83
C GLN A 71 -5.48 4.73 19.15
N PRO A 72 -6.20 5.41 18.25
CA PRO A 72 -7.64 5.66 18.41
C PRO A 72 -8.43 4.37 18.66
N ALA A 73 -9.35 4.42 19.62
CA ALA A 73 -10.27 3.32 19.88
C ALA A 73 -11.07 2.97 18.61
N CYS A 74 -11.21 1.67 18.35
CA CYS A 74 -11.99 1.18 17.22
C CYS A 74 -13.49 1.47 17.40
N PHE A 75 -14.18 1.68 16.28
CA PHE A 75 -15.62 1.87 16.23
C PHE A 75 -16.29 0.51 16.14
N GLN A 76 -17.02 0.12 17.20
CA GLN A 76 -17.82 -1.09 17.20
C GLN A 76 -18.88 -1.00 16.09
N TYR A 77 -18.86 -1.94 15.15
CA TYR A 77 -19.82 -1.94 14.04
C TYR A 77 -21.24 -2.30 14.53
N ASP A 78 -22.14 -1.32 14.48
CA ASP A 78 -23.57 -1.49 14.74
C ASP A 78 -24.37 -1.46 13.42
N PRO A 79 -25.06 -2.57 13.05
CA PRO A 79 -25.90 -2.64 11.85
C PRO A 79 -27.29 -1.99 12.01
N SER A 80 -27.57 -1.25 13.09
CA SER A 80 -28.75 -0.39 13.18
C SER A 80 -28.68 0.81 12.21
N VAL A 81 -29.80 1.51 12.04
CA VAL A 81 -29.83 2.79 11.30
C VAL A 81 -28.97 3.84 12.00
N SER A 82 -29.09 3.93 13.33
CA SER A 82 -28.33 4.87 14.17
C SER A 82 -26.82 4.60 14.12
N GLY A 83 -26.41 3.34 14.16
CA GLY A 83 -25.01 2.90 14.10
C GLY A 83 -24.34 3.26 12.77
N ARG A 84 -24.99 2.92 11.65
CA ARG A 84 -24.53 3.34 10.31
C ARG A 84 -24.48 4.86 10.15
N PHE A 85 -25.50 5.57 10.63
CA PHE A 85 -25.53 7.04 10.52
C PHE A 85 -24.46 7.73 11.38
N GLU A 86 -24.14 7.19 12.56
CA GLU A 86 -23.02 7.66 13.38
C GLU A 86 -21.66 7.42 12.70
N LEU A 87 -21.46 6.22 12.14
CA LEU A 87 -20.28 5.86 11.36
C LEU A 87 -20.11 6.74 10.10
N PHE A 88 -21.20 7.04 9.41
CA PHE A 88 -21.25 7.98 8.29
C PHE A 88 -20.78 9.38 8.70
N LYS A 89 -21.36 9.98 9.76
CA LYS A 89 -20.96 11.33 10.22
C LYS A 89 -19.46 11.41 10.54
N ARG A 90 -18.90 10.40 11.21
CA ARG A 90 -17.45 10.32 11.52
C ARG A 90 -16.60 10.18 10.26
N SER A 91 -17.08 9.42 9.27
CA SER A 91 -16.39 9.23 8.00
C SER A 91 -16.48 10.46 7.09
N MET A 92 -17.56 11.24 7.19
CA MET A 92 -17.72 12.54 6.56
C MET A 92 -16.83 13.63 7.20
N ASP A 93 -16.73 13.69 8.54
CA ASP A 93 -15.79 14.61 9.17
C ASP A 93 -14.33 14.29 8.78
N ALA A 94 -13.97 13.01 8.75
CA ALA A 94 -12.68 12.57 8.24
C ALA A 94 -12.48 12.94 6.75
N LEU A 95 -13.46 12.67 5.89
CA LEU A 95 -13.38 12.98 4.45
C LEU A 95 -13.16 14.47 4.21
N LEU A 96 -13.99 15.33 4.81
CA LEU A 96 -13.99 16.78 4.58
C LEU A 96 -12.90 17.53 5.37
N ASN A 97 -12.18 16.88 6.28
CA ASN A 97 -11.11 17.50 7.05
C ASN A 97 -9.83 16.62 7.08
N PRO A 98 -9.11 16.50 5.95
CA PRO A 98 -7.87 15.71 5.88
C PRO A 98 -6.84 16.07 6.94
N ALA A 99 -6.72 17.35 7.31
CA ALA A 99 -5.80 17.81 8.37
C ALA A 99 -6.12 17.27 9.79
N LYS A 100 -7.33 16.72 10.02
CA LYS A 100 -7.69 16.05 11.30
C LYS A 100 -7.32 14.56 11.30
N ARG A 101 -6.95 13.96 10.16
CA ARG A 101 -6.70 12.52 10.05
C ARG A 101 -5.34 12.17 10.65
N ILE A 102 -5.33 11.23 11.58
CA ILE A 102 -4.09 10.51 11.93
C ILE A 102 -3.77 9.57 10.76
N PRO A 103 -2.53 9.58 10.21
CA PRO A 103 -2.15 8.71 9.08
C PRO A 103 -2.37 7.22 9.38
N LYS A 104 -2.87 6.48 8.39
CA LYS A 104 -3.05 5.02 8.42
C LYS A 104 -2.15 4.32 7.42
N VAL A 105 -1.49 3.23 7.85
CA VAL A 105 -0.68 2.36 7.00
C VAL A 105 -0.78 0.91 7.51
N THR A 106 -1.10 -0.05 6.64
CA THR A 106 -0.94 -1.48 6.92
C THR A 106 0.55 -1.83 6.88
N LEU A 107 1.14 -1.94 8.05
CA LEU A 107 2.53 -2.37 8.24
C LEU A 107 2.62 -3.89 8.41
N LEU A 108 3.80 -4.45 8.13
CA LEU A 108 4.16 -5.80 8.56
C LEU A 108 4.30 -5.83 10.09
N ASN A 109 3.80 -6.90 10.72
CA ASN A 109 3.91 -7.14 12.16
C ASN A 109 5.06 -8.10 12.53
N GLU A 110 5.64 -8.79 11.54
CA GLU A 110 6.70 -9.79 11.68
C GLU A 110 7.45 -9.98 10.34
N ASP A 111 8.61 -10.63 10.39
CA ASP A 111 9.49 -10.81 9.23
C ASP A 111 8.93 -11.84 8.23
N VAL A 112 8.55 -11.38 7.04
CA VAL A 112 7.93 -12.23 6.00
C VAL A 112 9.00 -12.95 5.19
N THR A 113 9.14 -14.25 5.41
CA THR A 113 10.06 -15.11 4.64
C THR A 113 9.37 -15.82 3.48
N MET A 114 9.54 -15.28 2.28
CA MET A 114 9.06 -15.89 1.03
C MET A 114 10.03 -16.98 0.56
N ARG A 115 9.51 -18.13 0.13
CA ARG A 115 10.31 -19.27 -0.36
C ARG A 115 10.08 -19.43 -1.87
N ILE A 116 11.08 -19.04 -2.68
CA ILE A 116 10.94 -18.83 -4.12
C ILE A 116 11.74 -19.90 -4.89
N GLY A 117 11.02 -20.74 -5.63
CA GLY A 117 11.57 -21.81 -6.46
C GLY A 117 10.74 -23.10 -6.35
N PRO A 118 10.99 -24.12 -7.20
CA PRO A 118 10.38 -25.43 -7.07
C PRO A 118 10.58 -26.03 -5.68
N LYS A 119 9.49 -26.50 -5.08
CA LYS A 119 9.50 -27.29 -3.83
C LYS A 119 9.42 -28.76 -4.23
N LEU A 120 10.47 -29.52 -3.96
CA LEU A 120 10.46 -30.97 -4.11
C LEU A 120 10.03 -31.62 -2.80
N TRP A 121 9.10 -32.56 -2.90
CA TRP A 121 8.69 -33.46 -1.82
C TRP A 121 9.25 -34.84 -2.16
N ASP A 122 10.02 -35.46 -1.26
CA ASP A 122 10.70 -36.75 -1.49
C ASP A 122 9.91 -37.96 -0.97
N GLY A 123 8.73 -37.72 -0.40
CA GLY A 123 7.90 -38.73 0.27
C GLY A 123 7.92 -38.60 1.80
N THR A 124 8.85 -37.83 2.36
CA THR A 124 8.94 -37.51 3.80
C THR A 124 8.44 -36.10 4.11
N ASP A 125 8.30 -35.76 5.39
CA ASP A 125 7.92 -34.42 5.86
C ASP A 125 8.91 -33.28 5.46
N ARG A 126 10.02 -33.59 4.77
CA ARG A 126 11.09 -32.66 4.45
C ARG A 126 10.98 -32.09 3.03
N GLU A 127 10.18 -31.05 2.89
CA GLU A 127 10.11 -30.23 1.67
C GLU A 127 11.47 -29.57 1.33
N LYS A 128 12.08 -29.97 0.21
CA LYS A 128 13.35 -29.42 -0.29
C LYS A 128 13.11 -28.31 -1.32
N LEU A 129 13.45 -27.07 -0.95
CA LEU A 129 13.41 -25.92 -1.86
C LEU A 129 14.60 -25.94 -2.84
N LEU A 130 14.34 -26.03 -4.14
CA LEU A 130 15.31 -25.77 -5.21
C LEU A 130 15.22 -24.29 -5.64
N GLY A 131 15.72 -23.40 -4.79
CA GLY A 131 15.62 -21.96 -5.01
C GLY A 131 16.20 -21.16 -3.86
N PHE A 132 15.68 -19.95 -3.65
CA PHE A 132 16.14 -19.06 -2.59
C PHE A 132 15.01 -18.69 -1.63
N GLN A 133 15.39 -18.38 -0.40
CA GLN A 133 14.51 -17.72 0.56
C GLN A 133 14.73 -16.20 0.45
N LEU A 134 13.71 -15.43 0.78
CA LEU A 134 13.68 -13.96 0.74
C LEU A 134 12.95 -13.51 2.00
N THR A 135 13.70 -13.11 3.02
CA THR A 135 13.17 -12.52 4.25
C THR A 135 13.08 -11.00 4.11
N ILE A 136 11.86 -10.48 4.13
CA ILE A 136 11.57 -9.05 4.26
C ILE A 136 11.38 -8.76 5.75
N PRO A 137 12.19 -7.89 6.38
CA PRO A 137 11.98 -7.53 7.77
C PRO A 137 10.75 -6.64 7.93
N HIS A 138 10.15 -6.64 9.12
CA HIS A 138 9.00 -5.77 9.42
C HIS A 138 9.38 -4.29 9.64
N GLU A 139 10.62 -4.01 10.04
CA GLU A 139 11.18 -2.66 10.22
C GLU A 139 12.51 -2.55 9.45
N ILE A 140 12.78 -1.40 8.84
CA ILE A 140 14.07 -1.04 8.22
C ILE A 140 14.45 0.35 8.74
N ASP A 141 15.62 0.47 9.36
CA ASP A 141 16.19 1.74 9.86
C ASP A 141 15.20 2.58 10.71
N GLY A 142 14.39 1.92 11.55
CA GLY A 142 13.38 2.55 12.41
C GLY A 142 12.03 2.84 11.75
N ARG A 143 11.87 2.56 10.45
CA ARG A 143 10.63 2.73 9.67
C ARG A 143 9.94 1.39 9.43
N GLY A 144 8.62 1.35 9.63
CA GLY A 144 7.83 0.17 9.32
C GLY A 144 7.79 -0.14 7.82
N VAL A 145 7.87 -1.42 7.46
CA VAL A 145 7.69 -1.88 6.08
C VAL A 145 6.20 -2.03 5.78
N THR A 146 5.71 -1.34 4.76
CA THR A 146 4.29 -1.38 4.39
C THR A 146 3.96 -2.67 3.63
N ALA A 147 2.85 -3.32 3.97
CA ALA A 147 2.34 -4.47 3.23
C ALA A 147 1.98 -4.09 1.78
N GLY A 148 1.54 -2.83 1.56
CA GLY A 148 1.29 -2.27 0.24
C GLY A 148 2.53 -2.29 -0.66
N THR A 149 3.73 -2.02 -0.12
CA THR A 149 4.99 -2.09 -0.89
C THR A 149 5.23 -3.48 -1.49
N LEU A 150 4.84 -4.56 -0.79
CA LEU A 150 4.96 -5.93 -1.30
C LEU A 150 3.88 -6.26 -2.35
N GLY A 151 2.63 -5.86 -2.09
CA GLY A 151 1.51 -6.09 -3.02
C GLY A 151 1.64 -5.30 -4.33
N ASN A 152 2.22 -4.11 -4.29
CA ASN A 152 2.35 -3.20 -5.43
C ASN A 152 3.65 -3.41 -6.23
N PHE A 153 4.61 -4.21 -5.77
CA PHE A 153 5.89 -4.38 -6.45
C PHE A 153 5.72 -5.10 -7.81
N GLN A 154 6.07 -4.39 -8.89
CA GLN A 154 6.05 -4.82 -10.29
C GLN A 154 7.21 -5.80 -10.57
N HIS A 155 7.22 -6.91 -9.85
CA HIS A 155 8.29 -7.91 -9.84
C HIS A 155 8.53 -8.56 -11.21
N LYS A 156 7.52 -8.62 -12.10
CA LYS A 156 7.67 -9.20 -13.44
C LYS A 156 8.42 -8.24 -14.35
N GLU A 157 7.98 -6.98 -14.37
CA GLU A 157 8.58 -5.88 -15.08
C GLU A 157 10.03 -5.66 -14.60
N PHE A 158 10.25 -5.67 -13.29
CA PHE A 158 11.59 -5.63 -12.68
C PHE A 158 12.48 -6.80 -13.12
N VAL A 159 12.01 -8.05 -13.05
CA VAL A 159 12.82 -9.22 -13.46
C VAL A 159 13.11 -9.20 -14.96
N VAL A 160 12.15 -8.78 -15.79
CA VAL A 160 12.36 -8.61 -17.24
C VAL A 160 13.43 -7.55 -17.50
N ASP A 161 13.31 -6.35 -16.94
CA ASP A 161 14.28 -5.27 -17.13
C ASP A 161 15.66 -5.64 -16.54
N LEU A 162 15.72 -6.38 -15.43
CA LEU A 162 16.97 -6.91 -14.85
C LEU A 162 17.68 -7.91 -15.78
N VAL A 163 16.93 -8.82 -16.42
CA VAL A 163 17.48 -9.73 -17.43
C VAL A 163 17.94 -8.95 -18.66
N ARG A 164 17.11 -8.03 -19.18
CA ARG A 164 17.43 -7.17 -20.33
C ARG A 164 18.66 -6.29 -20.08
N ALA A 165 18.89 -5.84 -18.85
CA ALA A 165 20.07 -5.07 -18.47
C ALA A 165 21.38 -5.88 -18.61
N LYS A 166 21.29 -7.22 -18.54
CA LYS A 166 22.40 -8.15 -18.79
C LYS A 166 22.52 -8.54 -20.27
N THR A 167 21.40 -8.87 -20.93
CA THR A 167 21.40 -9.47 -22.28
C THR A 167 21.35 -8.45 -23.42
N GLU A 168 20.61 -7.36 -23.27
CA GLU A 168 20.36 -6.36 -24.32
C GLU A 168 20.39 -4.90 -23.82
N PRO A 169 21.40 -4.48 -23.03
CA PRO A 169 21.41 -3.15 -22.39
C PRO A 169 21.40 -1.95 -23.36
N LYS A 170 21.69 -2.16 -24.65
CA LYS A 170 21.58 -1.13 -25.69
C LYS A 170 20.12 -0.89 -26.15
N ALA A 171 19.27 -1.91 -26.08
CA ALA A 171 17.84 -1.81 -26.38
C ALA A 171 17.04 -1.34 -25.16
N LEU A 172 17.40 -1.81 -23.96
CA LEU A 172 16.75 -1.39 -22.71
C LEU A 172 16.96 0.10 -22.38
N ALA A 173 18.11 0.68 -22.73
CA ALA A 173 18.42 2.09 -22.42
C ALA A 173 17.35 3.08 -22.90
N PRO A 174 17.00 3.17 -24.21
CA PRO A 174 15.96 4.07 -24.68
C PRO A 174 14.56 3.73 -24.11
N ASP A 175 14.25 2.47 -23.82
CA ASP A 175 12.98 2.10 -23.19
C ASP A 175 12.84 2.69 -21.77
N LEU A 176 13.90 2.63 -20.97
CA LEU A 176 13.93 3.19 -19.62
C LEU A 176 13.93 4.73 -19.63
N GLU A 177 14.72 5.35 -20.52
CA GLU A 177 14.72 6.81 -20.68
C GLU A 177 13.35 7.35 -21.16
N LYS A 178 12.60 6.55 -21.93
CA LYS A 178 11.25 6.85 -22.40
C LYS A 178 10.16 6.60 -21.35
N ARG A 179 10.38 5.69 -20.40
CA ARG A 179 9.44 5.34 -19.31
C ARG A 179 9.57 6.22 -18.07
N PHE A 180 10.75 6.79 -17.83
CA PHE A 180 11.09 7.45 -16.56
C PHE A 180 11.83 8.80 -16.73
N GLY A 181 11.99 9.28 -17.97
CA GLY A 181 12.83 10.42 -18.30
C GLY A 181 14.32 10.05 -18.41
N ALA A 182 15.08 10.88 -19.13
CA ALA A 182 16.46 10.58 -19.53
C ALA A 182 17.46 10.43 -18.36
N GLU A 183 17.24 11.11 -17.24
CA GLU A 183 18.10 10.99 -16.04
C GLU A 183 17.77 9.71 -15.25
N THR A 184 16.51 9.55 -14.84
CA THR A 184 16.03 8.37 -14.11
C THR A 184 16.29 7.08 -14.88
N GLY A 185 16.02 7.06 -16.19
CA GLY A 185 16.22 5.88 -17.04
C GLY A 185 17.68 5.41 -17.06
N LYS A 186 18.64 6.34 -17.11
CA LYS A 186 20.09 6.03 -17.03
C LYS A 186 20.47 5.53 -15.65
N LYS A 187 19.94 6.13 -14.58
CA LYS A 187 20.16 5.69 -13.20
C LYS A 187 19.64 4.27 -12.98
N VAL A 188 18.41 3.98 -13.40
CA VAL A 188 17.79 2.65 -13.32
C VAL A 188 18.58 1.63 -14.11
N LEU A 189 19.04 1.95 -15.32
CA LEU A 189 19.88 1.04 -16.12
C LEU A 189 21.23 0.73 -15.43
N ALA A 190 21.86 1.72 -14.80
CA ALA A 190 23.11 1.54 -14.06
C ALA A 190 22.89 0.65 -12.83
N ASP A 191 21.83 0.91 -12.06
CA ASP A 191 21.47 0.13 -10.88
C ASP A 191 21.09 -1.32 -11.22
N LEU A 192 20.29 -1.56 -12.26
CA LEU A 192 19.96 -2.93 -12.71
C LEU A 192 21.23 -3.73 -13.07
N LYS A 193 22.22 -3.09 -13.72
CA LYS A 193 23.51 -3.74 -14.02
C LYS A 193 24.32 -4.05 -12.77
N ALA A 194 24.28 -3.18 -11.76
CA ALA A 194 24.93 -3.43 -10.48
C ALA A 194 24.26 -4.59 -9.72
N ILE A 195 22.92 -4.62 -9.65
CA ILE A 195 22.15 -5.73 -9.08
C ILE A 195 22.52 -7.05 -9.78
N VAL A 196 22.65 -7.08 -11.11
CA VAL A 196 23.09 -8.28 -11.86
C VAL A 196 24.47 -8.80 -11.43
N GLY A 197 25.37 -7.94 -10.96
CA GLY A 197 26.66 -8.34 -10.38
C GLY A 197 26.59 -8.74 -8.89
N GLU A 198 25.65 -8.17 -8.14
CA GLU A 198 25.45 -8.41 -6.71
C GLU A 198 24.67 -9.71 -6.42
N VAL A 199 23.79 -10.16 -7.34
CA VAL A 199 23.03 -11.41 -7.24
C VAL A 199 23.90 -12.63 -7.59
N THR A 200 24.95 -12.83 -6.79
CA THR A 200 25.87 -13.99 -6.82
C THR A 200 25.81 -14.84 -5.55
N LYS A 201 24.96 -14.46 -4.59
CA LYS A 201 24.83 -15.08 -3.26
C LYS A 201 23.34 -15.27 -2.89
N PRO A 202 23.01 -16.23 -1.99
CA PRO A 202 21.73 -16.22 -1.29
C PRO A 202 21.48 -14.84 -0.65
N ASN A 203 20.22 -14.40 -0.64
CA ASN A 203 19.78 -13.04 -0.24
C ASN A 203 20.39 -11.85 -1.00
N GLY A 204 21.32 -12.03 -1.96
CA GLY A 204 21.99 -10.91 -2.65
C GLY A 204 21.03 -9.92 -3.32
N LEU A 205 19.88 -10.40 -3.85
CA LEU A 205 18.84 -9.52 -4.42
C LEU A 205 18.16 -8.64 -3.37
N VAL A 206 18.03 -9.11 -2.13
CA VAL A 206 17.36 -8.38 -1.05
C VAL A 206 18.20 -7.18 -0.64
N ASP A 207 19.49 -7.42 -0.41
CA ASP A 207 20.41 -6.37 0.04
C ASP A 207 20.69 -5.37 -1.11
N ALA A 208 20.75 -5.85 -2.35
CA ALA A 208 20.82 -5.02 -3.55
C ALA A 208 19.59 -4.10 -3.75
N LEU A 209 18.39 -4.54 -3.31
CA LEU A 209 17.17 -3.73 -3.33
C LEU A 209 17.03 -2.83 -2.09
N LYS A 210 17.49 -3.26 -0.90
CA LYS A 210 17.57 -2.41 0.30
C LYS A 210 18.47 -1.19 0.06
N ALA A 211 19.60 -1.37 -0.64
CA ALA A 211 20.47 -0.27 -1.04
C ALA A 211 19.83 0.69 -2.08
N ARG A 212 18.69 0.31 -2.68
CA ARG A 212 18.06 1.00 -3.82
C ARG A 212 16.53 1.12 -3.64
N PRO A 213 16.04 1.67 -2.51
CA PRO A 213 14.62 1.61 -2.15
C PRO A 213 13.72 2.33 -3.16
N TYR A 214 14.26 3.31 -3.90
CA TYR A 214 13.55 4.01 -4.97
C TYR A 214 13.11 3.08 -6.12
N LEU A 215 13.86 2.00 -6.40
CA LEU A 215 13.46 1.02 -7.40
C LEU A 215 12.15 0.33 -7.00
N VAL A 216 12.04 -0.09 -5.74
CA VAL A 216 10.85 -0.79 -5.22
C VAL A 216 9.68 0.17 -5.03
N LYS A 217 9.92 1.37 -4.50
CA LYS A 217 8.87 2.33 -4.10
C LYS A 217 8.36 3.23 -5.23
N GLN A 218 9.16 3.52 -6.24
CA GLN A 218 8.85 4.52 -7.28
C GLN A 218 8.89 3.92 -8.69
N VAL A 219 9.98 3.25 -9.07
CA VAL A 219 10.21 2.79 -10.45
C VAL A 219 9.39 1.54 -10.80
N TYR A 220 9.30 0.60 -9.85
CA TYR A 220 8.60 -0.68 -9.99
C TYR A 220 7.48 -0.83 -8.97
N SER A 221 6.73 0.24 -8.67
CA SER A 221 5.50 0.17 -7.87
C SER A 221 4.25 0.43 -8.71
N ALA A 222 3.18 -0.33 -8.47
CA ALA A 222 1.85 -0.07 -9.02
C ALA A 222 1.10 1.07 -8.28
N CYS A 223 1.55 1.46 -7.08
CA CYS A 223 1.03 2.60 -6.33
C CYS A 223 2.13 3.19 -5.43
N THR A 224 2.35 4.50 -5.52
CA THR A 224 3.42 5.23 -4.81
C THR A 224 2.95 5.88 -3.51
N ALA A 225 1.64 5.90 -3.23
CA ALA A 225 1.09 6.45 -2.00
C ALA A 225 1.31 5.48 -0.82
N GLU A 226 2.03 5.93 0.21
CA GLU A 226 2.26 5.13 1.43
C GLU A 226 1.12 5.25 2.46
N ILE A 227 0.41 6.38 2.49
CA ILE A 227 -0.64 6.67 3.49
C ILE A 227 -2.03 6.31 2.94
N GLU A 228 -2.65 5.27 3.50
CA GLU A 228 -3.91 4.68 3.02
C GLU A 228 -5.11 5.64 3.08
N ASN A 229 -5.07 6.58 4.03
CA ASN A 229 -6.13 7.54 4.31
C ASN A 229 -5.80 8.99 3.94
N GLU A 230 -4.78 9.24 3.10
CA GLU A 230 -4.60 10.58 2.49
C GLU A 230 -5.67 10.82 1.41
N GLY A 231 -5.82 9.89 0.46
CA GLY A 231 -6.94 9.83 -0.47
C GLY A 231 -7.23 11.12 -1.26
N HIS A 232 -8.49 11.29 -1.69
CA HIS A 232 -8.93 12.53 -2.32
C HIS A 232 -9.34 13.55 -1.25
N ARG A 233 -8.85 14.79 -1.38
CA ARG A 233 -9.11 15.91 -0.48
C ARG A 233 -10.41 16.66 -0.84
N PHE A 234 -11.48 15.91 -1.14
CA PHE A 234 -12.71 16.52 -1.65
C PHE A 234 -13.36 17.41 -0.59
N GLY A 235 -13.56 18.69 -0.92
CA GLY A 235 -14.19 19.65 -0.03
C GLY A 235 -13.36 20.04 1.20
N GLU A 236 -12.03 19.90 1.18
CA GLU A 236 -11.19 20.35 2.32
C GLU A 236 -11.31 21.86 2.55
N ASP A 237 -11.43 22.65 1.47
CA ASP A 237 -11.57 24.12 1.47
C ASP A 237 -13.00 24.62 1.74
N LEU A 238 -14.00 23.73 1.86
CA LEU A 238 -15.38 24.13 2.15
C LEU A 238 -15.49 24.76 3.55
N SER A 239 -16.40 25.72 3.71
CA SER A 239 -16.68 26.30 5.02
C SER A 239 -17.29 25.24 5.96
N ASP A 240 -17.17 25.45 7.28
CA ASP A 240 -17.83 24.59 8.26
C ASP A 240 -19.36 24.54 8.13
N ALA A 241 -19.98 25.52 7.46
CA ALA A 241 -21.40 25.49 7.12
C ALA A 241 -21.65 24.58 5.92
N ASP A 242 -20.87 24.71 4.85
CA ASP A 242 -21.00 23.91 3.63
C ASP A 242 -20.65 22.43 3.88
N LYS A 243 -19.65 22.15 4.73
CA LYS A 243 -19.30 20.78 5.16
C LYS A 243 -20.47 20.11 5.89
N LYS A 244 -21.20 20.85 6.72
CA LYS A 244 -22.42 20.37 7.40
C LYS A 244 -23.57 20.19 6.41
N ALA A 245 -23.78 21.14 5.49
CA ALA A 245 -24.81 21.07 4.46
C ALA A 245 -24.60 19.87 3.51
N LEU A 246 -23.37 19.64 3.04
CA LEU A 246 -23.00 18.49 2.23
C LEU A 246 -23.19 17.17 2.99
N THR A 247 -22.80 17.12 4.27
CA THR A 247 -23.03 15.94 5.13
C THR A 247 -24.52 15.65 5.32
N ALA A 248 -25.36 16.68 5.48
CA ALA A 248 -26.82 16.54 5.58
C ALA A 248 -27.46 16.12 4.25
N PHE A 249 -27.00 16.66 3.12
CA PHE A 249 -27.47 16.26 1.80
C PHE A 249 -27.16 14.79 1.49
N LEU A 250 -25.91 14.36 1.69
CA LEU A 250 -25.48 12.97 1.50
C LEU A 250 -26.11 11.98 2.50
N ALA A 251 -26.71 12.47 3.60
CA ALA A 251 -27.53 11.66 4.51
C ALA A 251 -28.93 11.33 3.96
N THR A 252 -29.33 11.96 2.84
CA THR A 252 -30.68 11.82 2.23
C THR A 252 -30.69 11.19 0.84
N LEU A 253 -29.53 10.73 0.36
CA LEU A 253 -29.37 9.98 -0.90
C LEU A 253 -29.40 8.46 -0.68
#